data_AF-A0A842M8T3-F1
#
_entry.id   AF-A0A842M8T3-F1
#
_cell.length_a   1.000
_cell.length_b   1.000
_cell.length_c   1.000
_cell.angle_alpha   90.00
_cell.angle_beta   90.00
_cell.angle_gamma   90.00
#
_symmetry.space_group_name_H-M   'P 1'
#
loop_
_entity.id
_entity.type
_entity.pdbx_description
1 polymer ?
#
loop_
_entity_poly.entity_id
_entity_poly.type
_entity_poly.pdbx_seq_one_letter_code
_entity_poly.pdbx_strand_id
1 'polypeptide(L)'
;MDITLPRIRQPTGDICLEQNYRRLITTKEIRTLVSMAPLREKALIYLMALSSMAQAEAKRIIIRKFLDSAGNAIGRELNTVEDLFEAEDDLMAEIITLDIVRKKVNSRYMTFIPLEATKEIINYLKERMYGRNEKIRIRDYDRAFFVKRNGEDIDRDVIVTNFRRIGLEAGFKKNGAYSFWRAHALRKYFISTIINKIGDKVLADFLAGHKISDVDRVYWYMDPEDLKRRYMKALPYLSIDGVEVRTIEDRDYRRLREVEKIYNQMKDEIRKTKKLIQLFKDHPEFKGLLSKRTSS
;
A
#
# COMPACT_ATOMS: atom_id res chain seq x y z
N MET A 1 -33.81 -0.95 -41.09
CA MET A 1 -32.87 0.18 -41.15
C MET A 1 -32.19 0.27 -39.79
N ASP A 2 -30.94 -0.16 -39.71
CA ASP A 2 -30.13 -0.06 -38.49
C ASP A 2 -29.60 1.37 -38.35
N ILE A 3 -30.02 2.06 -37.29
CA ILE A 3 -29.50 3.39 -36.95
C ILE A 3 -28.22 3.18 -36.15
N THR A 4 -27.06 3.25 -36.82
CA THR A 4 -25.77 3.31 -36.13
C THR A 4 -25.54 4.71 -35.60
N LEU A 5 -25.61 4.89 -34.28
CA LEU A 5 -25.25 6.13 -33.61
C LEU A 5 -23.77 6.47 -33.89
N PRO A 6 -23.45 7.72 -34.27
CA PRO A 6 -22.06 8.13 -34.47
C PRO A 6 -21.32 8.10 -33.13
N ARG A 7 -20.16 7.44 -33.09
CA ARG A 7 -19.25 7.49 -31.93
C ARG A 7 -18.73 8.92 -31.77
N ILE A 8 -19.37 9.70 -30.91
CA ILE A 8 -18.83 10.97 -30.44
C ILE A 8 -17.55 10.63 -29.66
N ARG A 9 -16.38 10.81 -30.30
CA ARG A 9 -15.10 10.80 -29.60
C ARG A 9 -15.05 12.06 -28.76
N GLN A 10 -15.36 11.95 -27.48
CA GLN A 10 -15.01 13.01 -26.54
C GLN A 10 -13.49 13.19 -26.60
N PRO A 11 -12.97 14.42 -26.67
CA PRO A 11 -11.54 14.66 -26.56
C PRO A 11 -11.07 14.17 -25.17
N THR A 12 -10.47 12.98 -25.14
CA THR A 12 -9.70 12.48 -24.00
C THR A 12 -8.39 13.25 -23.95
N GLY A 13 -8.39 14.39 -23.26
CA GLY A 13 -7.20 15.19 -22.99
C GLY A 13 -7.19 15.70 -21.54
N ASP A 14 -6.02 15.65 -20.90
CA ASP A 14 -5.81 16.07 -19.51
C ASP A 14 -5.72 17.60 -19.32
N ILE A 15 -6.14 18.38 -20.32
CA ILE A 15 -5.88 19.83 -20.41
C ILE A 15 -6.62 20.60 -19.29
N CYS A 16 -7.79 20.12 -18.85
CA CYS A 16 -8.49 20.70 -17.68
C CYS A 16 -7.94 20.24 -16.31
N LEU A 17 -6.97 19.31 -16.28
CA LEU A 17 -6.36 18.80 -15.04
C LEU A 17 -5.07 19.54 -14.66
N GLU A 18 -4.47 20.32 -15.57
CA GLU A 18 -3.08 20.77 -15.50
C GLU A 18 -2.69 21.50 -14.21
N GLN A 19 -3.50 22.45 -13.72
CA GLN A 19 -3.08 23.32 -12.60
C GLN A 19 -2.87 22.55 -11.28
N ASN A 20 -3.66 21.52 -11.01
CA ASN A 20 -3.50 20.67 -9.81
C ASN A 20 -2.77 19.36 -10.11
N TYR A 21 -2.54 19.02 -11.37
CA TYR A 21 -1.86 17.77 -11.73
C TYR A 21 -0.41 17.75 -11.23
N ARG A 22 0.25 18.92 -11.20
CA ARG A 22 1.67 19.08 -10.89
C ARG A 22 1.99 19.26 -9.41
N ARG A 23 1.01 19.62 -8.56
CA ARG A 23 1.26 19.82 -7.12
C ARG A 23 1.06 18.51 -6.35
N LEU A 24 2.17 17.96 -5.88
CA LEU A 24 2.17 16.87 -4.90
C LEU A 24 1.95 17.44 -3.50
N ILE A 25 1.15 16.76 -2.68
CA ILE A 25 1.05 17.07 -1.27
C ILE A 25 2.35 16.68 -0.58
N THR A 26 2.85 17.51 0.31
CA THR A 26 4.09 17.30 1.07
C THR A 26 3.80 16.65 2.43
N THR A 27 4.80 16.03 3.04
CA THR A 27 4.69 15.45 4.39
C THR A 27 4.25 16.49 5.42
N LYS A 28 4.74 17.73 5.32
CA LYS A 28 4.32 18.85 6.20
C LYS A 28 2.82 19.15 6.07
N GLU A 29 2.30 19.21 4.85
CA GLU A 29 0.88 19.44 4.60
C GLU A 29 0.02 18.25 5.05
N ILE A 30 0.51 17.01 4.91
CA ILE A 30 -0.18 15.84 5.47
C ILE A 30 -0.25 15.95 6.99
N ARG A 31 0.83 16.35 7.68
CA ARG A 31 0.82 16.60 9.14
C ARG A 31 -0.22 17.65 9.54
N THR A 32 -0.30 18.77 8.80
CA THR A 32 -1.30 19.81 9.06
C THR A 32 -2.73 19.29 8.82
N LEU A 33 -2.94 18.46 7.79
CA LEU A 33 -4.24 17.85 7.53
C LEU A 33 -4.62 16.90 8.68
N VAL A 34 -3.68 16.09 9.14
CA VAL A 34 -3.81 15.14 10.24
C VAL A 34 -4.13 15.84 11.56
N SER A 35 -3.50 16.99 11.86
CA SER A 35 -3.74 17.72 13.10
C SER A 35 -5.16 18.29 13.22
N MET A 36 -5.84 18.48 12.09
CA MET A 36 -7.24 18.94 12.04
C MET A 36 -8.23 17.79 11.84
N ALA A 37 -7.74 16.57 11.56
CA ALA A 37 -8.59 15.44 11.25
C ALA A 37 -9.13 14.78 12.54
N PRO A 38 -10.42 14.43 12.59
CA PRO A 38 -10.93 13.53 13.63
C PRO A 38 -10.33 12.12 13.47
N LEU A 39 -10.39 11.30 14.52
CA LEU A 39 -9.75 9.98 14.60
C LEU A 39 -10.00 9.08 13.38
N ARG A 40 -11.25 8.98 12.91
CA ARG A 40 -11.59 8.22 11.69
C ARG A 40 -10.82 8.68 10.46
N GLU A 41 -10.87 9.97 10.16
CA GLU A 41 -10.20 10.53 8.98
C GLU A 41 -8.68 10.51 9.14
N LYS A 42 -8.17 10.65 10.37
CA LYS A 42 -6.76 10.51 10.70
C LYS A 42 -6.25 9.12 10.32
N ALA A 43 -6.89 8.07 10.83
CA ALA A 43 -6.58 6.68 10.47
C ALA A 43 -6.66 6.43 8.96
N LEU A 44 -7.67 6.99 8.28
CA LEU A 44 -7.82 6.87 6.82
C LEU A 44 -6.69 7.58 6.07
N ILE A 45 -6.25 8.75 6.53
CA ILE A 45 -5.13 9.50 5.92
C ILE A 45 -3.84 8.72 6.03
N TYR A 46 -3.47 8.22 7.22
CA TYR A 46 -2.26 7.41 7.41
C TYR A 46 -2.30 6.16 6.55
N LEU A 47 -3.40 5.40 6.62
CA LEU A 47 -3.57 4.19 5.81
C LEU A 47 -3.34 4.48 4.32
N MET A 48 -4.00 5.49 3.76
CA MET A 48 -3.88 5.79 2.34
C MET A 48 -2.50 6.35 1.94
N ALA A 49 -1.90 7.19 2.79
CA ALA A 49 -0.62 7.81 2.51
C ALA A 49 0.56 6.82 2.58
N LEU A 50 0.41 5.72 3.32
CA LEU A 50 1.51 4.81 3.67
C LEU A 50 1.34 3.39 3.13
N SER A 51 0.13 3.00 2.71
CA SER A 51 -0.12 1.71 2.06
C SER A 51 -0.47 1.86 0.58
N SER A 52 -0.43 3.08 0.04
CA SER A 52 -0.81 3.44 -1.33
C SER A 52 -2.25 3.14 -1.75
N MET A 53 -3.08 2.57 -0.87
CA MET A 53 -4.43 2.13 -1.22
C MET A 53 -5.27 3.25 -1.80
N ALA A 54 -6.05 2.93 -2.83
CA ALA A 54 -7.04 3.86 -3.35
C ALA A 54 -8.20 4.00 -2.35
N GLN A 55 -8.89 5.13 -2.42
CA GLN A 55 -10.05 5.42 -1.57
C GLN A 55 -11.10 4.29 -1.58
N ALA A 56 -11.31 3.64 -2.73
CA ALA A 56 -12.28 2.56 -2.87
C ALA A 56 -11.85 1.25 -2.18
N GLU A 57 -10.55 1.03 -2.03
CA GLU A 57 -9.96 -0.11 -1.33
C GLU A 57 -9.94 0.17 0.17
N ALA A 58 -9.37 1.32 0.57
CA ALA A 58 -9.24 1.73 1.96
C ALA A 58 -10.58 1.73 2.72
N LYS A 59 -11.66 2.19 2.07
CA LYS A 59 -12.99 2.22 2.68
C LYS A 59 -13.67 0.85 2.82
N ARG A 60 -13.19 -0.17 2.12
CA ARG A 60 -13.78 -1.52 2.05
C ARG A 60 -12.96 -2.56 2.79
N ILE A 61 -11.86 -2.20 3.44
CA ILE A 61 -11.08 -3.16 4.20
C ILE A 61 -11.91 -3.59 5.41
N ILE A 62 -12.06 -4.90 5.53
CA ILE A 62 -12.85 -5.59 6.54
C ILE A 62 -12.02 -5.84 7.80
N ILE A 63 -12.67 -5.82 8.96
CA ILE A 63 -11.99 -6.00 10.25
C ILE A 63 -11.26 -7.33 10.35
N ARG A 64 -11.95 -8.43 10.04
CA ARG A 64 -11.39 -9.78 9.99
C ARG A 64 -10.07 -9.81 9.21
N LYS A 65 -10.06 -9.24 8.00
CA LYS A 65 -8.87 -9.25 7.14
C LYS A 65 -7.66 -8.57 7.77
N PHE A 66 -7.85 -7.48 8.52
CA PHE A 66 -6.73 -6.85 9.23
C PHE A 66 -6.33 -7.62 10.47
N LEU A 67 -7.27 -8.18 11.23
CA LEU A 67 -6.95 -9.05 12.37
C LEU A 67 -6.11 -10.25 11.92
N ASP A 68 -6.50 -10.92 10.83
CA ASP A 68 -5.74 -12.04 10.26
C ASP A 68 -4.33 -11.58 9.81
N SER A 69 -4.25 -10.42 9.14
CA SER A 69 -2.97 -9.88 8.65
C SER A 69 -2.05 -9.43 9.79
N ALA A 70 -2.62 -8.81 10.82
CA ALA A 70 -1.92 -8.35 12.02
C ALA A 70 -1.43 -9.55 12.82
N GLY A 71 -2.29 -10.55 13.02
CA GLY A 71 -1.95 -11.79 13.71
C GLY A 71 -0.84 -12.57 13.02
N ASN A 72 -0.89 -12.66 11.68
CA ASN A 72 0.20 -13.24 10.89
C ASN A 72 1.52 -12.48 11.05
N ALA A 73 1.49 -11.16 11.19
CA ALA A 73 2.70 -10.36 11.36
C ALA A 73 3.42 -10.65 12.68
N ILE A 74 2.65 -10.86 13.77
CA ILE A 74 3.20 -11.12 15.11
C ILE A 74 3.27 -12.62 15.46
N GLY A 75 2.73 -13.50 14.61
CA GLY A 75 2.67 -14.95 14.86
C GLY A 75 1.67 -15.37 15.94
N ARG A 76 0.60 -14.59 16.14
CA ARG A 76 -0.47 -14.84 17.13
C ARG A 76 -1.83 -14.72 16.46
N GLU A 77 -2.75 -15.64 16.73
CA GLU A 77 -4.13 -15.50 16.24
C GLU A 77 -4.85 -14.35 16.96
N LEU A 78 -5.49 -13.47 16.18
CA LEU A 78 -6.29 -12.35 16.67
C LEU A 78 -7.74 -12.55 16.21
N ASN A 79 -8.62 -12.92 17.13
CA ASN A 79 -10.01 -13.25 16.80
C ASN A 79 -10.93 -12.03 16.97
N THR A 80 -10.58 -11.14 17.89
CA THR A 80 -11.33 -9.95 18.29
C THR A 80 -10.47 -8.68 18.19
N VAL A 81 -11.10 -7.50 18.34
CA VAL A 81 -10.36 -6.22 18.40
C VAL A 81 -9.74 -6.01 19.78
N GLU A 82 -10.28 -6.65 20.80
CA GLU A 82 -9.70 -6.73 22.13
C GLU A 82 -8.35 -7.45 22.09
N ASP A 83 -8.27 -8.61 21.42
CA ASP A 83 -6.99 -9.32 21.19
C ASP A 83 -5.96 -8.41 20.51
N LEU A 84 -6.41 -7.62 19.53
CA LEU A 84 -5.57 -6.65 18.83
C LEU A 84 -5.06 -5.54 19.77
N PHE A 85 -5.89 -5.08 20.71
CA PHE A 85 -5.49 -4.05 21.69
C PHE A 85 -4.49 -4.62 22.71
N GLU A 86 -4.66 -5.86 23.13
CA GLU A 86 -3.70 -6.54 24.01
C GLU A 86 -2.35 -6.76 23.32
N ALA A 87 -2.34 -7.00 22.00
CA ALA A 87 -1.14 -7.18 21.20
C ALA A 87 -0.56 -5.87 20.63
N GLU A 88 -1.01 -4.69 21.11
CA GLU A 88 -0.60 -3.40 20.56
C GLU A 88 0.92 -3.20 20.59
N ASP A 89 1.58 -3.57 21.68
CA ASP A 89 3.04 -3.44 21.82
C ASP A 89 3.81 -4.29 20.79
N ASP A 90 3.37 -5.53 20.55
CA ASP A 90 3.96 -6.41 19.53
C ASP A 90 3.73 -5.85 18.13
N LEU A 91 2.55 -5.28 17.87
CA LEU A 91 2.18 -4.67 16.60
C LEU A 91 2.95 -3.36 16.32
N MET A 92 3.41 -2.67 17.37
CA MET A 92 4.27 -1.49 17.19
C MET A 92 5.70 -1.85 16.76
N ALA A 93 6.07 -3.14 16.81
CA ALA A 93 7.38 -3.63 16.36
C ALA A 93 7.36 -4.18 14.92
N GLU A 94 6.19 -4.41 14.33
CA GLU A 94 6.05 -5.13 13.05
C GLU A 94 5.34 -4.31 11.97
N ILE A 95 5.67 -4.59 10.71
CA ILE A 95 4.94 -4.05 9.53
C ILE A 95 3.94 -5.10 9.06
N ILE A 96 2.66 -4.71 9.03
CA ILE A 96 1.56 -5.59 8.63
C ILE A 96 1.51 -5.69 7.11
N THR A 97 1.38 -6.91 6.58
CA THR A 97 1.26 -7.18 5.14
C THR A 97 -0.18 -7.49 4.78
N LEU A 98 -0.74 -6.82 3.76
CA LEU A 98 -2.12 -7.02 3.30
C LEU A 98 -2.20 -7.35 1.81
N ASP A 99 -2.95 -8.40 1.49
CA ASP A 99 -3.32 -8.73 0.11
C ASP A 99 -4.65 -8.10 -0.29
N ILE A 100 -4.65 -7.15 -1.21
CA ILE A 100 -5.84 -6.41 -1.65
C ILE A 100 -6.22 -6.79 -3.09
N VAL A 101 -7.53 -6.83 -3.36
CA VAL A 101 -8.06 -6.99 -4.72
C VAL A 101 -8.46 -5.62 -5.27
N ARG A 102 -7.78 -5.17 -6.32
CA ARG A 102 -8.14 -3.93 -7.01
C ARG A 102 -9.26 -4.17 -8.02
N LYS A 103 -10.50 -3.79 -7.67
CA LYS A 103 -11.67 -3.98 -8.55
C LYS A 103 -11.54 -3.36 -9.94
N LYS A 104 -10.92 -2.18 -10.05
CA LYS A 104 -10.78 -1.45 -11.34
C LYS A 104 -10.00 -2.26 -12.39
N VAL A 105 -9.01 -3.02 -11.95
CA VAL A 105 -8.08 -3.75 -12.83
C VAL A 105 -8.24 -5.27 -12.67
N ASN A 106 -9.11 -5.70 -11.75
CA ASN A 106 -9.30 -7.08 -11.32
C ASN A 106 -7.98 -7.81 -11.00
N SER A 107 -7.08 -7.13 -10.30
CA SER A 107 -5.75 -7.65 -9.94
C SER A 107 -5.59 -7.74 -8.43
N ARG A 108 -5.06 -8.86 -7.95
CA ARG A 108 -4.56 -9.00 -6.58
C ARG A 108 -3.19 -8.31 -6.49
N TYR A 109 -2.97 -7.54 -5.43
CA TYR A 109 -1.69 -6.92 -5.12
C TYR A 109 -1.48 -6.91 -3.61
N MET A 110 -0.22 -6.89 -3.19
CA MET A 110 0.17 -6.82 -1.80
C MET A 110 0.58 -5.39 -1.44
N THR A 111 0.29 -4.97 -0.21
CA THR A 111 0.77 -3.71 0.36
C THR A 111 1.09 -3.85 1.84
N PHE A 112 1.68 -2.81 2.43
CA PHE A 112 2.15 -2.79 3.80
C PHE A 112 1.50 -1.66 4.60
N ILE A 113 1.34 -1.89 5.90
CA ILE A 113 0.88 -0.89 6.87
C ILE A 113 1.99 -0.75 7.92
N PRO A 114 2.69 0.40 7.98
CA PRO A 114 3.72 0.65 8.97
C PRO A 114 3.12 1.00 10.34
N LEU A 115 3.94 0.97 11.39
CA LEU A 115 3.53 1.22 12.78
C LEU A 115 2.72 2.52 12.97
N GLU A 116 3.07 3.61 12.28
CA GLU A 116 2.38 4.89 12.42
C GLU A 116 0.93 4.81 11.90
N ALA A 117 0.68 4.02 10.84
CA ALA A 117 -0.67 3.75 10.37
C ALA A 117 -1.40 2.75 11.28
N THR A 118 -0.72 1.70 11.74
CA THR A 118 -1.27 0.71 12.67
C THR A 118 -1.78 1.40 13.94
N LYS A 119 -0.98 2.29 14.52
CA LYS A 119 -1.33 3.09 15.69
C LYS A 119 -2.61 3.88 15.50
N GLU A 120 -2.73 4.61 14.39
CA GLU A 120 -3.93 5.43 14.14
C GLU A 120 -5.17 4.56 13.85
N ILE A 121 -5.00 3.40 13.21
CA ILE A 121 -6.08 2.41 13.05
C ILE A 121 -6.54 1.91 14.42
N ILE A 122 -5.62 1.51 15.31
CA ILE A 122 -5.95 1.06 16.67
C ILE A 122 -6.67 2.16 17.45
N ASN A 123 -6.20 3.42 17.40
CA ASN A 123 -6.86 4.56 18.04
C ASN A 123 -8.32 4.70 17.57
N TYR A 124 -8.57 4.55 16.28
CA TYR A 124 -9.92 4.61 15.74
C TYR A 124 -10.76 3.39 16.15
N LEU A 125 -10.19 2.19 16.19
CA LEU A 125 -10.91 0.99 16.66
C LEU A 125 -11.26 1.09 18.16
N LYS A 126 -10.38 1.68 18.98
CA LYS A 126 -10.67 2.03 20.38
C LYS A 126 -11.83 3.01 20.48
N GLU A 127 -11.90 4.04 19.61
CA GLU A 127 -13.06 4.92 19.52
C GLU A 127 -14.34 4.16 19.16
N ARG A 128 -14.27 3.21 18.22
CA ARG A 128 -15.42 2.38 17.87
C ARG A 128 -15.92 1.55 19.05
N MET A 129 -15.04 0.96 19.84
CA MET A 129 -15.43 0.09 20.95
C MET A 129 -15.85 0.85 22.22
N TYR A 130 -15.02 1.80 22.65
CA TYR A 130 -15.15 2.45 23.95
C TYR A 130 -15.64 3.90 23.85
N GLY A 131 -15.80 4.43 22.63
CA GLY A 131 -16.32 5.77 22.42
C GLY A 131 -17.77 5.93 22.86
N ARG A 132 -18.18 7.19 23.05
CA ARG A 132 -19.54 7.55 23.49
C ARG A 132 -20.63 7.17 22.48
N ASN A 133 -20.26 7.01 21.20
CA ASN A 133 -21.22 6.72 20.15
C ASN A 133 -21.40 5.21 19.96
N GLU A 134 -22.43 4.66 20.57
CA GLU A 134 -22.69 3.22 20.52
C GLU A 134 -23.04 2.69 19.13
N LYS A 135 -23.47 3.58 18.21
CA LYS A 135 -23.86 3.21 16.85
C LYS A 135 -22.69 2.71 16.00
N ILE A 136 -21.46 3.10 16.35
CA ILE A 136 -20.25 2.70 15.61
C ILE A 136 -19.55 1.47 16.20
N ARG A 137 -20.06 0.91 17.31
CA ARG A 137 -19.50 -0.28 17.96
C ARG A 137 -19.39 -1.45 17.00
N ILE A 138 -18.30 -2.19 17.12
CA ILE A 138 -18.04 -3.36 16.31
C ILE A 138 -18.90 -4.49 16.86
N ARG A 139 -19.79 -5.01 16.02
CA ARG A 139 -20.63 -6.18 16.32
C ARG A 139 -20.39 -7.33 15.35
N ASP A 140 -19.69 -7.04 14.27
CA ASP A 140 -19.51 -7.89 13.11
C ASP A 140 -18.14 -7.57 12.53
N TYR A 141 -17.24 -8.55 12.58
CA TYR A 141 -15.86 -8.43 12.12
C TYR A 141 -15.77 -8.53 10.59
N ASP A 142 -16.82 -8.94 9.89
CA ASP A 142 -16.85 -9.02 8.43
C ASP A 142 -17.27 -7.70 7.76
N ARG A 143 -17.39 -6.63 8.56
CA ARG A 143 -17.66 -5.25 8.09
C ARG A 143 -16.41 -4.41 7.96
N ALA A 144 -16.56 -3.29 7.25
CA ALA A 144 -15.47 -2.34 7.02
C ALA A 144 -14.98 -1.66 8.32
N PHE A 145 -13.70 -1.25 8.35
CA PHE A 145 -13.17 -0.41 9.44
C PHE A 145 -13.92 0.89 9.58
N PHE A 146 -14.06 1.60 8.46
CA PHE A 146 -14.47 2.99 8.45
C PHE A 146 -15.98 3.09 8.27
N VAL A 147 -16.64 3.51 9.34
CA VAL A 147 -18.09 3.72 9.35
C VAL A 147 -18.44 5.20 9.52
N LYS A 148 -19.62 5.57 9.04
CA LYS A 148 -20.28 6.84 9.32
C LYS A 148 -20.65 6.92 10.81
N ARG A 149 -21.02 8.11 11.30
CA ARG A 149 -21.43 8.30 12.69
C ARG A 149 -22.70 7.52 13.07
N ASN A 150 -23.51 7.12 12.09
CA ASN A 150 -24.70 6.29 12.29
C ASN A 150 -24.39 4.77 12.26
N GLY A 151 -23.14 4.35 12.05
CA GLY A 151 -22.74 2.94 11.99
C GLY A 151 -22.76 2.32 10.58
N GLU A 152 -23.22 3.04 9.57
CA GLU A 152 -23.24 2.56 8.18
C GLU A 152 -21.86 2.68 7.52
N ASP A 153 -21.65 1.92 6.44
CA ASP A 153 -20.43 1.99 5.64
C ASP A 153 -20.20 3.40 5.05
N ILE A 154 -18.95 3.83 5.03
CA ILE A 154 -18.58 5.11 4.43
C ILE A 154 -18.65 5.04 2.90
N ASP A 155 -19.33 6.03 2.30
CA ASP A 155 -19.37 6.18 0.85
C ASP A 155 -18.22 7.07 0.34
N ARG A 156 -18.16 7.22 -0.99
CA ARG A 156 -17.10 8.03 -1.62
C ARG A 156 -17.25 9.51 -1.26
N ASP A 157 -18.48 10.00 -1.20
CA ASP A 157 -18.79 11.41 -1.12
C ASP A 157 -18.57 11.94 0.29
N VAL A 158 -18.81 11.12 1.31
CA VAL A 158 -18.43 11.42 2.69
C VAL A 158 -16.93 11.64 2.82
N ILE A 159 -16.10 10.76 2.25
CA ILE A 159 -14.64 10.93 2.30
C ILE A 159 -14.23 12.21 1.58
N VAL A 160 -14.76 12.47 0.38
CA VAL A 160 -14.45 13.70 -0.38
C VAL A 160 -14.85 14.95 0.39
N THR A 161 -16.04 14.95 0.98
CA THR A 161 -16.58 16.06 1.77
C THR A 161 -15.75 16.31 3.02
N ASN A 162 -15.42 15.25 3.76
CA ASN A 162 -14.62 15.36 4.98
C ASN A 162 -13.21 15.85 4.68
N PHE A 163 -12.54 15.31 3.65
CA PHE A 163 -11.22 15.79 3.25
C PHE A 163 -11.24 17.26 2.85
N ARG A 164 -12.25 17.67 2.07
CA ARG A 164 -12.43 19.08 1.70
C ARG A 164 -12.55 19.95 2.95
N ARG A 165 -13.43 19.58 3.88
CA ARG A 165 -13.64 20.31 5.15
C ARG A 165 -12.34 20.39 5.97
N ILE A 166 -11.68 19.27 6.21
CA ILE A 166 -10.45 19.21 7.03
C ILE A 166 -9.34 20.09 6.44
N GLY A 167 -9.15 20.07 5.11
CA GLY A 167 -8.13 20.95 4.53
C GLY A 167 -8.50 22.44 4.57
N LEU A 168 -9.78 22.80 4.51
CA LEU A 168 -10.20 24.19 4.73
C LEU A 168 -9.92 24.62 6.19
N GLU A 169 -10.21 23.75 7.16
CA GLU A 169 -9.89 23.96 8.58
C GLU A 169 -8.38 24.04 8.83
N ALA A 170 -7.58 23.29 8.06
CA ALA A 170 -6.12 23.39 8.03
C ALA A 170 -5.59 24.67 7.32
N GLY A 171 -6.47 25.56 6.86
CA GLY A 171 -6.10 26.81 6.18
C GLY A 171 -5.69 26.64 4.72
N PHE A 172 -5.90 25.45 4.12
CA PHE A 172 -5.56 25.23 2.72
C PHE A 172 -6.53 25.95 1.80
N LYS A 173 -5.97 26.65 0.81
CA LYS A 173 -6.75 27.35 -0.22
C LYS A 173 -6.83 26.50 -1.48
N LYS A 174 -8.02 26.46 -2.06
CA LYS A 174 -8.27 25.78 -3.32
C LYS A 174 -7.70 26.63 -4.46
N ASN A 175 -6.77 26.08 -5.22
CA ASN A 175 -6.26 26.71 -6.44
C ASN A 175 -6.77 25.91 -7.63
N GLY A 176 -7.85 26.37 -8.28
CA GLY A 176 -8.47 25.70 -9.43
C GLY A 176 -9.65 24.77 -9.09
N ALA A 177 -9.96 23.84 -9.99
CA ALA A 177 -11.18 23.03 -9.92
C ALA A 177 -11.19 21.99 -8.79
N TYR A 178 -10.02 21.54 -8.33
CA TYR A 178 -9.89 20.48 -7.32
C TYR A 178 -9.03 20.92 -6.13
N SER A 179 -9.35 20.42 -4.94
CA SER A 179 -8.48 20.51 -3.77
C SER A 179 -7.26 19.62 -3.95
N PHE A 180 -6.05 20.16 -3.75
CA PHE A 180 -4.81 19.39 -3.81
C PHE A 180 -4.69 18.37 -2.65
N TRP A 181 -5.45 18.54 -1.57
CA TRP A 181 -5.47 17.68 -0.37
C TRP A 181 -6.54 16.57 -0.39
N ARG A 182 -6.80 15.99 -1.56
CA ARG A 182 -7.84 14.94 -1.74
C ARG A 182 -7.29 13.54 -1.45
N ALA A 183 -8.18 12.56 -1.26
CA ALA A 183 -7.80 11.15 -1.04
C ALA A 183 -6.82 10.61 -2.12
N HIS A 184 -7.03 10.97 -3.39
CA HIS A 184 -6.10 10.60 -4.47
C HIS A 184 -4.70 11.25 -4.35
N ALA A 185 -4.58 12.40 -3.68
CA ALA A 185 -3.30 13.07 -3.46
C ALA A 185 -2.42 12.30 -2.50
N LEU A 186 -2.98 11.64 -1.48
CA LEU A 186 -2.23 10.77 -0.56
C LEU A 186 -1.60 9.58 -1.30
N ARG A 187 -2.36 8.99 -2.22
CA ARG A 187 -1.84 7.93 -3.08
C ARG A 187 -0.77 8.44 -4.05
N LYS A 188 -0.95 9.64 -4.63
CA LYS A 188 0.10 10.28 -5.45
C LYS A 188 1.36 10.55 -4.62
N TYR A 189 1.22 11.04 -3.39
CA TYR A 189 2.32 11.23 -2.44
C TYR A 189 3.12 9.94 -2.31
N PHE A 190 2.49 8.82 -1.92
CA PHE A 190 3.14 7.52 -1.80
C PHE A 190 3.95 7.14 -3.05
N ILE A 191 3.28 7.10 -4.21
CA ILE A 191 3.88 6.67 -5.47
C ILE A 191 5.04 7.60 -5.86
N SER A 192 4.83 8.91 -5.78
CA SER A 192 5.82 9.91 -6.15
C SER A 192 7.04 9.89 -5.21
N THR A 193 6.84 9.65 -3.92
CA THR A 193 7.92 9.56 -2.94
C THR A 193 8.81 8.37 -3.24
N ILE A 194 8.24 7.19 -3.49
CA ILE A 194 9.03 6.00 -3.88
C ILE A 194 9.79 6.24 -5.17
N ILE A 195 9.13 6.74 -6.22
CA ILE A 195 9.76 6.99 -7.52
C ILE A 195 10.89 8.03 -7.39
N ASN A 196 10.64 9.14 -6.71
CA ASN A 196 11.59 10.27 -6.68
C ASN A 196 12.74 10.06 -5.68
N LYS A 197 12.53 9.29 -4.60
CA LYS A 197 13.55 9.09 -3.55
C LYS A 197 14.32 7.78 -3.69
N ILE A 198 13.65 6.72 -4.14
CA ILE A 198 14.25 5.39 -4.28
C ILE A 198 14.55 5.06 -5.75
N GLY A 199 13.92 5.75 -6.71
CA GLY A 199 14.07 5.44 -8.14
C GLY A 199 13.28 4.19 -8.56
N ASP A 200 12.38 3.70 -7.71
CA ASP A 200 11.79 2.38 -7.84
C ASP A 200 10.33 2.41 -8.30
N LYS A 201 10.16 2.64 -9.61
CA LYS A 201 8.83 2.69 -10.23
C LYS A 201 8.09 1.35 -10.14
N VAL A 202 8.80 0.23 -10.23
CA VAL A 202 8.19 -1.11 -10.19
C VAL A 202 7.57 -1.36 -8.81
N LEU A 203 8.29 -1.06 -7.73
CA LEU A 203 7.75 -1.13 -6.37
C LEU A 203 6.52 -0.24 -6.22
N ALA A 204 6.61 1.01 -6.67
CA ALA A 204 5.52 1.96 -6.57
C ALA A 204 4.26 1.48 -7.32
N ASP A 205 4.43 0.95 -8.54
CA ASP A 205 3.34 0.43 -9.35
C ASP A 205 2.76 -0.87 -8.77
N PHE A 206 3.62 -1.76 -8.24
CA PHE A 206 3.19 -3.01 -7.60
C PHE A 206 2.38 -2.75 -6.33
N LEU A 207 2.90 -1.95 -5.39
CA LEU A 207 2.21 -1.66 -4.13
C LEU A 207 0.92 -0.88 -4.37
N ALA A 208 0.87 -0.07 -5.43
CA ALA A 208 -0.34 0.59 -5.89
C ALA A 208 -1.30 -0.37 -6.63
N GLY A 209 -0.90 -1.58 -6.97
CA GLY A 209 -1.69 -2.49 -7.80
C GLY A 209 -1.99 -1.91 -9.19
N HIS A 210 -1.09 -1.10 -9.76
CA HIS A 210 -1.17 -0.71 -11.17
C HIS A 210 -0.97 -1.95 -12.05
N LYS A 211 -1.50 -1.90 -13.29
CA LYS A 211 -1.30 -3.00 -14.23
C LYS A 211 0.19 -3.03 -14.60
N ILE A 212 0.90 -4.02 -14.07
CA ILE A 212 2.27 -4.33 -14.43
C ILE A 212 2.27 -4.91 -15.84
N SER A 213 3.27 -4.58 -16.65
CA SER A 213 3.39 -5.10 -18.02
C SER A 213 3.52 -6.63 -18.00
N ASP A 214 3.12 -7.30 -19.09
CA ASP A 214 3.19 -8.78 -19.15
C ASP A 214 4.63 -9.29 -19.08
N VAL A 215 5.61 -8.50 -19.54
CA VAL A 215 7.05 -8.79 -19.44
C VAL A 215 7.55 -8.68 -18.00
N ASP A 216 7.11 -7.65 -17.27
CA ASP A 216 7.45 -7.46 -15.87
C ASP A 216 6.78 -8.51 -14.97
N ARG A 217 5.55 -8.95 -15.31
CA ARG A 217 4.82 -9.99 -14.55
C ARG A 217 5.58 -11.33 -14.54
N VAL A 218 6.20 -11.70 -15.65
CA VAL A 218 6.99 -12.95 -15.78
C VAL A 218 8.29 -12.90 -14.96
N TYR A 219 8.86 -11.71 -14.78
CA TYR A 219 10.04 -11.49 -13.94
C TYR A 219 9.74 -11.42 -12.43
N TRP A 220 8.48 -11.20 -12.06
CA TRP A 220 8.11 -10.80 -10.70
C TRP A 220 7.02 -11.68 -10.07
N TYR A 221 7.34 -12.97 -9.92
CA TYR A 221 6.94 -13.69 -8.71
C TYR A 221 7.68 -13.02 -7.53
N MET A 222 7.25 -11.82 -7.13
CA MET A 222 7.88 -11.11 -6.03
C MET A 222 7.63 -11.88 -4.76
N ASP A 223 8.70 -12.37 -4.16
CA ASP A 223 8.73 -12.78 -2.78
C ASP A 223 8.19 -11.61 -1.92
N PRO A 224 7.10 -11.81 -1.16
CA PRO A 224 6.55 -10.83 -0.22
C PRO A 224 7.62 -10.16 0.64
N GLU A 225 8.65 -10.92 1.02
CA GLU A 225 9.73 -10.42 1.84
C GLU A 225 10.55 -9.36 1.07
N ASP A 226 10.88 -9.57 -0.21
CA ASP A 226 11.61 -8.57 -1.02
C ASP A 226 10.85 -7.25 -1.17
N LEU A 227 9.54 -7.33 -1.34
CA LEU A 227 8.65 -6.17 -1.33
C LEU A 227 8.73 -5.42 0.00
N LYS A 228 8.65 -6.15 1.13
CA LYS A 228 8.75 -5.60 2.48
C LYS A 228 10.10 -4.90 2.66
N ARG A 229 11.22 -5.52 2.25
CA ARG A 229 12.57 -4.92 2.32
C ARG A 229 12.67 -3.61 1.54
N ARG A 230 12.19 -3.59 0.30
CA ARG A 230 12.22 -2.40 -0.56
C ARG A 230 11.30 -1.29 -0.03
N TYR A 231 10.13 -1.68 0.49
CA TYR A 231 9.23 -0.76 1.17
C TYR A 231 9.88 -0.13 2.42
N MET A 232 10.60 -0.91 3.23
CA MET A 232 11.31 -0.40 4.40
C MET A 232 12.40 0.62 4.04
N LYS A 233 13.09 0.46 2.90
CA LYS A 233 14.02 1.48 2.39
C LYS A 233 13.31 2.80 2.02
N ALA A 234 12.04 2.74 1.61
CA ALA A 234 11.22 3.91 1.30
C ALA A 234 10.57 4.55 2.53
N LEU A 235 10.34 3.78 3.61
CA LEU A 235 9.59 4.20 4.79
C LEU A 235 10.11 5.50 5.44
N PRO A 236 11.43 5.76 5.57
CA PRO A 236 11.93 7.02 6.13
C PRO A 236 11.50 8.27 5.34
N TYR A 237 11.27 8.11 4.03
CA TYR A 237 10.80 9.20 3.16
C TYR A 237 9.28 9.31 3.13
N LEU A 238 8.57 8.20 3.41
CA LEU A 238 7.12 8.15 3.45
C LEU A 238 6.56 8.60 4.80
N SER A 239 7.29 8.34 5.89
CA SER A 239 6.82 8.52 7.26
C SER A 239 6.24 9.91 7.48
N ILE A 240 5.01 9.94 8.00
CA ILE A 240 4.35 11.17 8.38
C ILE A 240 4.92 11.65 9.70
N ASP A 241 5.16 10.80 10.69
CA ASP A 241 5.59 11.24 12.02
C ASP A 241 7.08 11.59 12.07
N GLY A 242 7.82 11.26 11.01
CA GLY A 242 9.27 11.46 10.96
C GLY A 242 9.99 10.44 11.82
N VAL A 243 9.47 9.21 11.86
CA VAL A 243 10.11 8.08 12.54
C VAL A 243 11.55 7.97 12.03
N GLU A 244 12.50 8.39 12.86
CA GLU A 244 13.85 7.86 12.76
C GLU A 244 13.71 6.35 12.93
N VAL A 245 14.32 5.58 12.04
CA VAL A 245 14.32 4.11 12.01
C VAL A 245 14.80 3.48 13.35
N ARG A 246 15.19 4.30 14.32
CA ARG A 246 15.65 4.00 15.68
C ARG A 246 14.75 3.10 16.52
N THR A 247 13.45 3.06 16.31
CA THR A 247 12.57 2.12 17.04
C THR A 247 12.33 0.78 16.32
N ILE A 248 12.66 0.69 15.03
CA ILE A 248 12.64 -0.56 14.22
C ILE A 248 14.06 -1.17 14.12
N GLU A 249 15.05 -0.52 14.75
CA GLU A 249 16.47 -0.71 14.45
C GLU A 249 17.07 -2.04 14.92
N ASP A 250 16.42 -2.82 15.79
CA ASP A 250 17.12 -3.94 16.44
C ASP A 250 16.68 -5.36 16.09
N ARG A 251 15.42 -5.61 15.70
CA ARG A 251 14.96 -6.98 15.40
C ARG A 251 14.81 -7.24 13.91
N ASP A 252 14.00 -6.43 13.24
CA ASP A 252 13.75 -6.58 11.81
C ASP A 252 14.95 -6.16 10.98
N TYR A 253 15.60 -5.04 11.28
CA TYR A 253 16.76 -4.58 10.51
C TYR A 253 17.96 -5.53 10.60
N ARG A 254 18.20 -6.16 11.76
CA ARG A 254 19.27 -7.15 11.93
C ARG A 254 18.97 -8.43 11.14
N ARG A 255 17.76 -8.97 11.27
CA ARG A 255 17.30 -10.10 10.44
C ARG A 255 17.35 -9.77 8.96
N LEU A 256 16.90 -8.58 8.57
CA LEU A 256 16.91 -8.11 7.19
C LEU A 256 18.32 -7.97 6.63
N ARG A 257 19.29 -7.50 7.41
CA ARG A 257 20.70 -7.46 6.98
C ARG A 257 21.30 -8.85 6.84
N GLU A 258 20.99 -9.77 7.75
CA GLU A 258 21.42 -11.16 7.62
C GLU A 258 20.79 -11.85 6.41
N VAL A 259 19.48 -11.68 6.23
CA VAL A 259 18.74 -12.17 5.06
C VAL A 259 19.26 -11.52 3.78
N GLU A 260 19.59 -10.22 3.78
CA GLU A 260 20.15 -9.53 2.61
C GLU A 260 21.55 -10.06 2.27
N LYS A 261 22.36 -10.40 3.27
CA LYS A 261 23.66 -11.04 3.08
C LYS A 261 23.50 -12.44 2.48
N ILE A 262 22.61 -13.26 3.04
CA ILE A 262 22.31 -14.62 2.54
C ILE A 262 21.73 -14.56 1.13
N TYR A 263 20.79 -13.65 0.89
CA TYR A 263 20.14 -13.47 -0.41
C TYR A 263 21.13 -13.04 -1.49
N ASN A 264 22.01 -12.08 -1.20
CA ASN A 264 23.03 -11.67 -2.16
C ASN A 264 24.02 -12.82 -2.45
N GLN A 265 24.40 -13.60 -1.44
CA GLN A 265 25.20 -14.82 -1.62
C GLN A 265 24.49 -15.84 -2.53
N MET A 266 23.24 -16.17 -2.25
CA MET A 266 22.44 -17.07 -3.09
C MET A 266 22.27 -16.55 -4.52
N LYS A 267 22.04 -15.24 -4.69
CA LYS A 267 21.89 -14.62 -6.01
C LYS A 267 23.18 -14.72 -6.82
N ASP A 268 24.32 -14.51 -6.18
CA ASP A 268 25.63 -14.69 -6.81
C ASP A 268 25.91 -16.15 -7.15
N GLU A 269 25.54 -17.09 -6.29
CA GLU A 269 25.62 -18.52 -6.60
C GLU A 269 24.73 -18.90 -7.78
N ILE A 270 23.46 -18.50 -7.80
CA ILE A 270 22.54 -18.73 -8.93
C ILE A 270 23.12 -18.14 -10.21
N ARG A 271 23.73 -16.95 -10.15
CA ARG A 271 24.37 -16.32 -11.32
C ARG A 271 25.56 -17.13 -11.82
N LYS A 272 26.39 -17.66 -10.91
CA LYS A 272 27.52 -18.55 -11.26
C LYS A 272 27.00 -19.85 -11.87
N THR A 273 26.00 -20.48 -11.28
CA THR A 273 25.38 -21.72 -11.78
C THR A 273 24.74 -21.51 -13.15
N LYS A 274 24.05 -20.38 -13.38
CA LYS A 274 23.51 -20.04 -14.71
C LYS A 274 24.60 -19.90 -15.77
N LYS A 275 25.72 -19.23 -15.45
CA LYS A 275 26.88 -19.14 -16.35
C LYS A 275 27.48 -20.52 -16.65
N LEU A 276 27.58 -21.38 -15.63
CA LEU A 276 28.11 -22.73 -15.78
C LEU A 276 27.20 -23.58 -16.67
N ILE A 277 25.88 -23.55 -16.45
CA ILE A 277 24.89 -24.23 -17.30
C ILE A 277 24.98 -23.74 -18.75
N GLN A 278 25.18 -22.44 -18.97
CA GLN A 278 25.34 -21.89 -20.31
C GLN A 278 26.62 -22.42 -20.98
N LEU A 279 27.75 -22.42 -20.27
CA LEU A 279 29.00 -23.04 -20.73
C LEU A 279 28.85 -24.52 -21.07
N PHE A 280 28.11 -25.29 -20.26
CA PHE A 280 27.83 -26.71 -20.54
C PHE A 280 26.93 -26.90 -21.76
N LYS A 281 25.92 -26.05 -21.97
CA LYS A 281 25.07 -26.08 -23.18
C LYS A 281 25.84 -25.76 -24.46
N ASP A 282 26.83 -24.90 -24.36
CA ASP A 282 27.65 -24.46 -25.49
C ASP A 282 28.84 -25.41 -25.75
N HIS A 283 29.07 -26.39 -24.87
CA HIS A 283 30.11 -27.41 -25.03
C HIS A 283 29.77 -28.39 -26.19
N PRO A 284 30.70 -28.65 -27.12
CA PRO A 284 30.44 -29.40 -28.36
C PRO A 284 29.91 -30.82 -28.15
N GLU A 285 30.36 -31.53 -27.11
CA GLU A 285 29.87 -32.89 -26.78
C GLU A 285 28.40 -32.90 -26.34
N PHE A 286 27.96 -31.88 -25.60
CA PHE A 286 26.58 -31.78 -25.10
C PHE A 286 25.59 -31.33 -26.20
N LYS A 287 26.04 -30.48 -27.13
CA LYS A 287 25.28 -30.12 -28.33
C LYS A 287 24.99 -31.34 -29.22
N GLY A 288 25.95 -32.26 -29.32
CA GLY A 288 25.79 -33.53 -30.05
C GLY A 288 24.79 -34.51 -29.41
N LEU A 289 24.66 -34.50 -28.08
CA LEU A 289 23.70 -35.34 -27.34
C LEU A 289 22.26 -34.80 -27.36
N LEU A 290 22.08 -33.47 -27.32
CA LEU A 290 20.75 -32.84 -27.38
C LEU A 290 20.10 -32.92 -28.77
N SER A 291 20.90 -32.86 -29.84
CA SER A 291 20.42 -33.04 -31.22
C SER A 291 19.99 -34.48 -31.52
N LYS A 292 20.66 -35.47 -30.90
CA LYS A 292 20.27 -36.90 -31.02
C LYS A 292 18.96 -37.26 -30.33
N ARG A 293 18.55 -36.54 -29.27
CA ARG A 293 17.29 -36.79 -28.53
C ARG A 293 16.06 -36.07 -29.10
N THR A 294 16.25 -35.09 -29.97
CA THR A 294 15.15 -34.33 -30.62
C THR A 294 14.79 -34.86 -32.01
N SER A 295 15.48 -35.91 -32.47
CA SER A 295 15.29 -36.57 -33.76
C SER A 295 14.68 -37.97 -33.64
N SER A 296 14.01 -38.28 -32.53
CA SER A 296 13.17 -39.47 -32.33
C SER A 296 11.80 -39.03 -31.82
#